data_AF-A0A962WP56-F1
#
_entry.id   AF-A0A962WP56-F1
#
_cell.length_a   1.000
_cell.length_b   1.000
_cell.length_c   1.000
_cell.angle_alpha   90.00
_cell.angle_beta   90.00
_cell.angle_gamma   90.00
#
_symmetry.space_group_name_H-M   'P 1'
#
loop_
_entity.id
_entity.type
_entity.pdbx_description
1 polymer ?
#
loop_
_entity_poly.entity_id
_entity_poly.type
_entity_poly.pdbx_seq_one_letter_code
_entity_poly.pdbx_strand_id
1 'polypeptide(L)'
;NDGLITTDTASGLDWLDLSETYGMRLADASALFGTTFAGFRFATHTEVLGFMGHAGLPTPTSPFNSTVSSGNAAHIAAQQLMTSLVGETVGAGFGTTYFGSRGLVSELSALVGSYLINGTTLHVDNPCCNDGHPGAGVWLVRASRYVAAPEPTTVALLGLSVAGLGFSRRKAA
;
A
#
# COMPACT_ATOMS: atom_id res chain seq x y z
N ASN A 1 -0.24 -16.75 6.21
CA ASN A 1 -0.27 -15.55 5.36
C ASN A 1 0.37 -15.98 4.05
N ASP A 2 -0.39 -15.99 2.97
CA ASP A 2 0.08 -16.34 1.61
C ASP A 2 0.97 -15.24 1.01
N GLY A 3 1.05 -14.08 1.68
CA GLY A 3 1.88 -12.96 1.26
C GLY A 3 1.20 -12.05 0.23
N LEU A 4 -0.08 -12.29 -0.07
CA LEU A 4 -0.84 -11.57 -1.11
C LEU A 4 -1.64 -10.39 -0.55
N ILE A 5 -1.54 -10.14 0.76
CA ILE A 5 -2.30 -9.10 1.45
C ILE A 5 -1.36 -8.25 2.27
N THR A 6 -1.40 -6.95 2.02
CA THR A 6 -0.70 -5.94 2.79
C THR A 6 -1.70 -5.16 3.64
N THR A 7 -1.52 -5.19 4.96
CA THR A 7 -2.39 -4.45 5.89
C THR A 7 -1.82 -3.05 6.13
N ASP A 8 -2.57 -2.03 5.76
CA ASP A 8 -2.32 -0.64 6.14
C ASP A 8 -2.94 -0.40 7.53
N THR A 9 -2.08 -0.39 8.54
CA THR A 9 -2.49 -0.21 9.94
C THR A 9 -2.97 1.21 10.26
N ALA A 10 -2.65 2.20 9.43
CA ALA A 10 -3.08 3.58 9.63
C ALA A 10 -4.52 3.79 9.13
N SER A 11 -4.91 3.16 8.02
CA SER A 11 -6.30 3.21 7.51
C SER A 11 -7.19 2.06 7.98
N GLY A 12 -6.60 0.96 8.47
CA GLY A 12 -7.34 -0.25 8.81
C GLY A 12 -7.85 -1.01 7.57
N LEU A 13 -7.14 -0.90 6.44
CA LEU A 13 -7.47 -1.58 5.19
C LEU A 13 -6.48 -2.69 4.88
N ASP A 14 -6.98 -3.80 4.35
CA ASP A 14 -6.19 -4.84 3.70
C ASP A 14 -6.16 -4.58 2.20
N TRP A 15 -4.96 -4.51 1.62
CA TRP A 15 -4.68 -4.28 0.21
C TRP A 15 -4.33 -5.61 -0.45
N LEU A 16 -5.00 -5.95 -1.54
CA LEU A 16 -4.62 -7.09 -2.37
C LEU A 16 -3.35 -6.75 -3.17
N ASP A 17 -2.43 -7.71 -3.26
CA ASP A 17 -1.27 -7.62 -4.14
C ASP A 17 -1.70 -7.41 -5.61
N LEU A 18 -1.11 -6.43 -6.28
CA LEU A 18 -1.47 -6.06 -7.65
C LEU A 18 -1.09 -7.13 -8.67
N SER A 19 -0.16 -8.04 -8.35
CA SER A 19 0.16 -9.18 -9.22
C SER A 19 -1.04 -10.11 -9.40
N GLU A 20 -1.93 -10.20 -8.42
CA GLU A 20 -3.17 -11.00 -8.49
C GLU A 20 -4.21 -10.41 -9.45
N THR A 21 -4.10 -9.11 -9.76
CA THR A 21 -4.99 -8.40 -10.69
C THR A 21 -4.24 -7.91 -11.92
N TYR A 22 -3.00 -8.36 -12.12
CA TYR A 22 -2.15 -7.90 -13.19
C TYR A 22 -2.78 -8.14 -14.56
N GLY A 23 -2.90 -7.09 -15.36
CA GLY A 23 -3.46 -7.14 -16.71
C GLY A 23 -4.98 -7.33 -16.76
N MET A 24 -5.66 -7.36 -15.61
CA MET A 24 -7.13 -7.37 -15.57
C MET A 24 -7.69 -5.98 -15.89
N ARG A 25 -8.84 -5.94 -16.58
CA ARG A 25 -9.66 -4.73 -16.63
C ARG A 25 -10.48 -4.60 -15.35
N LEU A 26 -10.99 -3.39 -15.09
CA LEU A 26 -11.90 -3.15 -13.98
C LEU A 26 -13.12 -4.08 -14.02
N ALA A 27 -13.69 -4.30 -15.21
CA ALA A 27 -14.81 -5.22 -15.40
C ALA A 27 -14.47 -6.66 -15.00
N ASP A 28 -13.29 -7.15 -15.41
CA ASP A 28 -12.82 -8.51 -15.10
C ASP A 28 -12.64 -8.69 -13.59
N ALA A 29 -12.02 -7.72 -12.92
CA ALA A 29 -11.85 -7.74 -11.47
C ALA A 29 -13.20 -7.73 -10.73
N SER A 30 -14.16 -6.90 -11.15
CA SER A 30 -15.48 -6.84 -10.51
C SER A 30 -16.28 -8.14 -10.66
N ALA A 31 -16.12 -8.84 -11.78
CA ALA A 31 -16.79 -10.12 -12.00
C ALA A 31 -16.35 -11.20 -11.00
N LEU A 32 -15.18 -11.02 -10.36
CA LEU A 32 -14.60 -11.94 -9.39
C LEU A 32 -14.94 -11.58 -7.92
N PHE A 33 -15.67 -10.50 -7.66
CA PHE A 33 -16.05 -10.10 -6.29
C PHE A 33 -16.99 -11.09 -5.58
N GLY A 34 -17.67 -11.95 -6.34
CA GLY A 34 -18.47 -13.05 -5.77
C GLY A 34 -17.67 -14.31 -5.46
N THR A 35 -16.42 -14.40 -5.92
CA THR A 35 -15.61 -15.63 -5.89
C THR A 35 -14.20 -15.34 -5.38
N THR A 36 -13.21 -15.24 -6.27
CA THR A 36 -11.79 -15.11 -5.95
C THR A 36 -11.50 -13.89 -5.07
N PHE A 37 -12.17 -12.77 -5.34
CA PHE A 37 -11.99 -11.52 -4.62
C PHE A 37 -13.16 -11.25 -3.65
N ALA A 38 -13.76 -12.31 -3.10
CA ALA A 38 -14.86 -12.18 -2.16
C ALA A 38 -14.52 -11.28 -0.95
N GLY A 39 -15.35 -10.25 -0.75
CA GLY A 39 -15.21 -9.27 0.31
C GLY A 39 -14.24 -8.12 0.02
N PHE A 40 -13.55 -8.14 -1.12
CA PHE A 40 -12.85 -6.97 -1.63
C PHE A 40 -13.81 -6.06 -2.40
N ARG A 41 -13.40 -4.80 -2.51
CA ARG A 41 -14.00 -3.78 -3.38
C ARG A 41 -12.88 -3.01 -4.07
N PHE A 42 -13.23 -2.22 -5.08
CA PHE A 42 -12.29 -1.24 -5.61
C PHE A 42 -11.85 -0.26 -4.51
N ALA A 43 -10.56 0.08 -4.52
CA ALA A 43 -10.04 1.21 -3.78
C ALA A 43 -10.48 2.53 -4.44
N THR A 44 -10.70 3.54 -3.62
CA THR A 44 -10.91 4.92 -4.09
C THR A 44 -9.57 5.60 -4.36
N HIS A 45 -9.58 6.68 -5.14
CA HIS A 45 -8.37 7.48 -5.39
C HIS A 45 -7.72 7.96 -4.08
N THR A 46 -8.52 8.46 -3.14
CA THR A 46 -8.04 8.97 -1.85
C THR A 46 -7.40 7.87 -1.00
N GLU A 47 -7.95 6.65 -1.00
CA GLU A 47 -7.36 5.53 -0.26
C GLU A 47 -5.99 5.14 -0.81
N VAL A 48 -5.82 5.09 -2.14
CA VAL A 48 -4.53 4.76 -2.76
C VAL A 48 -3.49 5.81 -2.41
N LEU A 49 -3.83 7.10 -2.51
CA LEU A 49 -2.90 8.16 -2.14
C LEU A 49 -2.57 8.15 -0.63
N GLY A 50 -3.55 7.89 0.23
CA GLY A 50 -3.34 7.74 1.66
C GLY A 50 -2.37 6.61 1.97
N PHE A 51 -2.58 5.43 1.36
CA PHE A 51 -1.72 4.27 1.51
C PHE A 51 -0.28 4.54 1.07
N MET A 52 -0.08 5.21 -0.07
CA MET A 52 1.25 5.61 -0.55
C MET A 52 1.90 6.61 0.41
N GLY A 53 1.14 7.58 0.92
CA GLY A 53 1.61 8.53 1.93
C GLY A 53 2.01 7.85 3.24
N HIS A 54 1.24 6.87 3.73
CA HIS A 54 1.59 6.08 4.91
C HIS A 54 2.87 5.26 4.71
N ALA A 55 3.14 4.82 3.49
CA ALA A 55 4.39 4.16 3.11
C ALA A 55 5.59 5.12 2.99
N GLY A 56 5.39 6.43 3.21
CA GLY A 56 6.44 7.45 3.10
C GLY A 56 6.75 7.87 1.67
N LEU A 57 5.88 7.56 0.71
CA LEU A 57 6.01 8.02 -0.66
C LEU A 57 5.44 9.43 -0.81
N PRO A 58 6.03 10.26 -1.69
CA PRO A 58 5.48 11.58 -1.98
C PRO A 58 4.10 11.44 -2.62
N THR A 59 3.10 12.11 -2.07
CA THR A 59 1.76 12.15 -2.65
C THR A 59 1.67 13.31 -3.65
N PRO A 60 1.21 13.04 -4.89
CA PRO A 60 1.02 14.11 -5.87
C PRO A 60 -0.04 15.09 -5.37
N THR A 61 0.27 16.39 -5.41
CA THR A 61 -0.63 17.47 -4.96
C THR A 61 -1.74 17.80 -5.96
N SER A 62 -1.58 17.34 -7.19
CA SER A 62 -2.57 17.45 -8.27
C SER A 62 -2.78 16.05 -8.83
N PRO A 63 -4.03 15.66 -9.16
CA PRO A 63 -4.27 14.39 -9.81
C PRO A 63 -3.41 14.30 -11.07
N PHE A 64 -3.38 15.29 -11.98
CA PHE A 64 -2.85 15.15 -13.34
C PHE A 64 -1.37 15.42 -13.58
N ASN A 65 -0.52 15.48 -12.54
CA ASN A 65 0.90 15.80 -12.73
C ASN A 65 1.79 14.60 -12.42
N SER A 66 2.66 14.26 -13.39
CA SER A 66 3.82 13.43 -13.13
C SER A 66 4.83 14.23 -12.30
N THR A 67 5.19 13.72 -11.13
CA THR A 67 6.25 14.31 -10.30
C THR A 67 7.46 13.40 -10.36
N VAL A 68 8.60 13.97 -10.77
CA VAL A 68 9.88 13.27 -10.75
C VAL A 68 10.63 13.67 -9.48
N SER A 69 10.87 12.71 -8.60
CA SER A 69 11.71 12.87 -7.42
C SER A 69 13.05 12.18 -7.68
N SER A 70 13.99 12.89 -8.32
CA SER A 70 15.34 12.37 -8.54
C SER A 70 16.18 12.45 -7.26
N GLY A 71 16.82 11.34 -6.88
CA GLY A 71 17.92 11.35 -5.90
C GLY A 71 17.54 11.36 -4.41
N ASN A 72 16.26 11.22 -4.05
CA ASN A 72 15.87 11.01 -2.64
C ASN A 72 15.92 9.51 -2.31
N ALA A 73 16.99 9.08 -1.63
CA ALA A 73 17.21 7.69 -1.25
C ALA A 73 16.09 7.11 -0.36
N ALA A 74 15.45 7.94 0.48
CA ALA A 74 14.34 7.48 1.33
C ALA A 74 13.09 7.14 0.49
N HIS A 75 12.75 7.97 -0.50
CA HIS A 75 11.63 7.68 -1.41
C HIS A 75 11.90 6.44 -2.27
N ILE A 76 13.13 6.23 -2.72
CA ILE A 76 13.53 5.04 -3.48
C ILE A 76 13.39 3.78 -2.61
N ALA A 77 13.89 3.81 -1.38
CA ALA A 77 13.77 2.68 -0.45
C ALA A 77 12.30 2.40 -0.09
N ALA A 78 11.51 3.44 0.16
CA ALA A 78 10.07 3.33 0.38
C ALA A 78 9.36 2.67 -0.81
N GLN A 79 9.72 3.06 -2.05
CA GLN A 79 9.11 2.48 -3.24
C GLN A 79 9.51 1.02 -3.44
N GLN A 80 10.76 0.66 -3.16
CA GLN A 80 11.20 -0.73 -3.23
C GLN A 80 10.45 -1.61 -2.24
N LEU A 81 10.29 -1.13 -1.01
CA LEU A 81 9.48 -1.81 0.00
C LEU A 81 8.01 -1.92 -0.46
N MET A 82 7.42 -0.83 -0.94
CA MET A 82 6.04 -0.83 -1.44
C MET A 82 5.87 -1.86 -2.55
N THR A 83 6.76 -1.87 -3.53
CA THR A 83 6.71 -2.84 -4.64
C THR A 83 6.85 -4.29 -4.16
N SER A 84 7.63 -4.54 -3.11
CA SER A 84 7.73 -5.87 -2.50
C SER A 84 6.49 -6.31 -1.73
N LEU A 85 5.65 -5.37 -1.32
CA LEU A 85 4.43 -5.60 -0.53
C LEU A 85 3.16 -5.73 -1.39
N VAL A 86 3.13 -5.03 -2.53
CA VAL A 86 1.94 -4.98 -3.40
C VAL A 86 2.21 -5.52 -4.80
N GLY A 87 3.37 -6.11 -5.04
CA GLY A 87 3.73 -6.72 -6.31
C GLY A 87 4.23 -5.73 -7.36
N GLU A 88 5.17 -6.21 -8.18
CA GLU A 88 5.71 -5.50 -9.34
C GLU A 88 4.74 -5.67 -10.53
N THR A 89 4.37 -4.55 -11.16
CA THR A 89 3.51 -4.58 -12.37
C THR A 89 4.12 -3.81 -13.54
N VAL A 90 5.12 -2.96 -13.29
CA VAL A 90 5.62 -2.01 -14.29
C VAL A 90 6.55 -2.69 -15.30
N GLY A 91 7.39 -3.63 -14.85
CA GLY A 91 8.45 -4.26 -15.63
C GLY A 91 7.94 -5.02 -16.84
N ALA A 92 6.76 -5.62 -16.74
CA ALA A 92 6.14 -6.30 -17.87
C ALA A 92 5.57 -5.33 -18.94
N GLY A 93 5.31 -4.06 -18.60
CA GLY A 93 4.85 -3.03 -19.53
C GLY A 93 5.96 -2.17 -20.14
N PHE A 94 7.05 -1.93 -19.40
CA PHE A 94 8.13 -1.01 -19.82
C PHE A 94 9.53 -1.65 -19.90
N GLY A 95 9.63 -2.97 -19.68
CA GLY A 95 10.90 -3.70 -19.67
C GLY A 95 11.64 -3.60 -18.33
N THR A 96 12.81 -4.22 -18.26
CA THR A 96 13.60 -4.39 -17.02
C THR A 96 14.26 -3.11 -16.49
N THR A 97 14.19 -2.02 -17.25
CA THR A 97 14.73 -0.71 -16.84
C THR A 97 13.85 -0.02 -15.81
N TYR A 98 12.57 -0.36 -15.78
CA TYR A 98 11.60 0.17 -14.84
C TYR A 98 11.21 -0.90 -13.82
N PHE A 99 11.07 -0.47 -12.57
CA PHE A 99 10.63 -1.32 -11.47
C PHE A 99 9.61 -0.56 -10.63
N GLY A 100 8.44 -1.15 -10.40
CA GLY A 100 7.46 -0.55 -9.52
C GLY A 100 6.07 -1.16 -9.61
N SER A 101 5.12 -0.44 -9.02
CA SER A 101 3.74 -0.87 -8.91
C SER A 101 2.83 0.23 -9.42
N ARG A 102 1.79 -0.16 -10.15
CA ARG A 102 0.72 0.74 -10.58
C ARG A 102 -0.59 -0.02 -10.70
N GLY A 103 -1.68 0.63 -10.34
CA GLY A 103 -3.00 0.03 -10.38
C GLY A 103 -4.07 0.99 -10.84
N LEU A 104 -5.14 0.45 -11.38
CA LEU A 104 -6.34 1.16 -11.75
C LEU A 104 -7.25 1.36 -10.53
N VAL A 105 -7.95 2.49 -10.49
CA VAL A 105 -9.13 2.70 -9.62
C VAL A 105 -10.38 2.89 -10.46
N SER A 106 -11.52 2.42 -9.96
CA SER A 106 -12.78 2.43 -10.72
C SER A 106 -13.34 3.84 -10.92
N GLU A 107 -13.24 4.70 -9.91
CA GLU A 107 -13.80 6.07 -9.91
C GLU A 107 -13.31 6.91 -11.10
N LEU A 108 -12.03 6.78 -11.45
CA LEU A 108 -11.38 7.55 -12.52
C LEU A 108 -11.21 6.74 -13.80
N SER A 109 -11.38 5.42 -13.74
CA SER A 109 -11.01 4.48 -14.81
C SER A 109 -9.58 4.74 -15.33
N ALA A 110 -8.68 5.10 -14.41
CA ALA A 110 -7.33 5.54 -14.71
C ALA A 110 -6.33 5.03 -13.67
N LEU A 111 -5.05 5.09 -14.03
CA LEU A 111 -3.97 4.69 -13.12
C LEU A 111 -3.88 5.66 -11.95
N VAL A 112 -3.79 5.12 -10.74
CA VAL A 112 -3.53 5.89 -9.52
C VAL A 112 -2.43 5.18 -8.75
N GLY A 113 -1.55 5.96 -8.12
CA GLY A 113 -0.43 5.42 -7.36
C GLY A 113 0.56 4.67 -8.24
N SER A 114 0.86 5.22 -9.42
CA SER A 114 1.93 4.69 -10.28
C SER A 114 3.26 5.24 -9.81
N TYR A 115 4.03 4.40 -9.12
CA TYR A 115 5.37 4.74 -8.65
C TYR A 115 6.37 3.79 -9.30
N LEU A 116 7.35 4.34 -9.99
CA LEU A 116 8.31 3.56 -10.76
C LEU A 116 9.72 4.12 -10.65
N ILE A 117 10.66 3.22 -10.45
CA ILE A 117 12.09 3.51 -10.35
C ILE A 117 12.72 3.25 -11.71
N ASN A 118 13.46 4.24 -12.21
CA ASN A 118 14.38 4.09 -13.33
C ASN A 118 15.77 4.54 -12.88
N GLY A 119 16.66 3.57 -12.64
CA GLY A 119 17.95 3.82 -12.00
C GLY A 119 17.81 4.39 -10.60
N THR A 120 18.15 5.68 -10.43
CA THR A 120 18.06 6.41 -9.14
C THR A 120 16.92 7.42 -9.10
N THR A 121 16.06 7.41 -10.12
CA THR A 121 14.95 8.36 -10.25
C THR A 121 13.64 7.67 -9.89
N LEU A 122 12.88 8.29 -8.98
CA LEU A 122 11.50 7.91 -8.73
C LEU A 122 10.59 8.77 -9.62
N HIS A 123 9.81 8.11 -10.45
CA HIS A 123 8.70 8.71 -11.18
C HIS A 123 7.40 8.43 -10.43
N VAL A 124 6.60 9.46 -10.27
CA VAL A 124 5.26 9.37 -9.69
C VAL A 124 4.29 9.84 -10.75
N ASP A 125 3.57 8.90 -11.36
CA ASP A 125 2.59 9.20 -12.39
C ASP A 125 1.18 9.13 -11.80
N ASN A 126 0.39 10.19 -11.99
CA ASN A 126 -1.01 10.22 -11.60
C ASN A 126 -1.80 11.15 -12.54
N PRO A 127 -3.09 10.84 -12.75
CA PRO A 127 -3.48 9.67 -13.52
C PRO A 127 -3.11 9.89 -14.98
N CYS A 128 -2.37 8.95 -15.55
CA CYS A 128 -2.28 8.82 -17.00
C CYS A 128 -2.99 7.54 -17.42
N CYS A 129 -3.48 7.57 -18.65
CA CYS A 129 -4.14 6.49 -19.39
C CYS A 129 -5.40 5.85 -18.76
N ASN A 130 -6.23 5.35 -19.66
CA ASN A 130 -7.52 4.72 -19.45
C ASN A 130 -7.39 3.21 -19.23
N ASP A 131 -8.52 2.55 -18.89
CA ASP A 131 -8.57 1.10 -18.67
C ASP A 131 -7.90 0.32 -19.82
N GLY A 132 -7.11 -0.70 -19.45
CA GLY A 132 -6.41 -1.55 -20.41
C GLY A 132 -4.93 -1.22 -20.65
N HIS A 133 -4.32 -0.36 -19.83
CA HIS A 133 -2.87 -0.14 -19.94
C HIS A 133 -2.10 -1.45 -19.60
N PRO A 134 -1.20 -1.92 -20.49
CA PRO A 134 -0.39 -3.08 -20.21
C PRO A 134 0.52 -2.79 -19.00
N GLY A 135 0.64 -3.70 -18.06
CA GLY A 135 1.50 -3.50 -16.88
C GLY A 135 0.83 -2.84 -15.68
N ALA A 136 -0.49 -2.89 -15.57
CA ALA A 136 -1.22 -2.39 -14.40
C ALA A 136 -2.06 -3.49 -13.78
N GLY A 137 -2.15 -3.47 -12.45
CA GLY A 137 -3.16 -4.21 -11.71
C GLY A 137 -4.42 -3.37 -11.47
N VAL A 138 -5.28 -3.84 -10.59
CA VAL A 138 -6.46 -3.12 -10.10
C VAL A 138 -6.37 -3.02 -8.58
N TRP A 139 -6.47 -1.80 -8.05
CA TRP A 139 -6.42 -1.61 -6.60
C TRP A 139 -7.69 -2.15 -5.95
N LEU A 140 -7.53 -3.22 -5.17
CA LEU A 140 -8.60 -3.84 -4.40
C LEU A 140 -8.30 -3.76 -2.90
N VAL A 141 -9.29 -3.32 -2.14
CA VAL A 141 -9.21 -3.20 -0.69
C VAL A 141 -10.40 -3.86 -0.01
N ARG A 142 -10.20 -4.21 1.26
CA ARG A 142 -11.27 -4.58 2.18
C ARG A 142 -10.95 -4.03 3.57
N ALA A 143 -11.95 -4.00 4.44
CA ALA A 143 -11.71 -3.73 5.86
C ALA A 143 -10.73 -4.77 6.41
N SER A 144 -9.72 -4.30 7.15
CA SER A 144 -8.74 -5.22 7.71
C SER A 144 -9.40 -6.17 8.67
N ARG A 145 -9.11 -7.46 8.50
CA ARG A 145 -9.52 -8.49 9.47
C ARG A 145 -8.61 -8.50 10.69
N TYR A 146 -7.48 -7.80 10.60
CA TYR A 146 -6.63 -7.57 11.75
C TYR A 146 -7.32 -6.51 12.61
N VAL A 147 -8.05 -6.98 13.61
CA VAL A 147 -8.40 -6.11 14.73
C VAL A 147 -7.05 -5.78 15.37
N ALA A 148 -6.62 -4.52 15.30
CA ALA A 148 -5.49 -4.06 16.09
C ALA A 148 -5.76 -4.54 17.51
N ALA A 149 -4.98 -5.53 17.98
CA ALA A 149 -5.11 -6.01 19.33
C ALA A 149 -5.02 -4.75 20.20
N PRO A 150 -6.06 -4.44 21.02
CA PRO A 150 -6.03 -3.27 21.89
C PRO A 150 -4.66 -3.25 22.52
N GLU A 151 -3.88 -2.18 22.30
CA GLU A 151 -2.45 -2.18 22.60
C GLU A 151 -2.23 -2.90 23.92
N PRO A 152 -1.49 -4.02 23.90
CA PRO A 152 -1.69 -5.04 24.89
C PRO A 152 -1.50 -4.40 26.25
N THR A 153 -2.42 -4.74 27.15
CA THR A 153 -2.32 -4.45 28.58
C THR A 153 -0.94 -4.78 29.15
N THR A 154 -0.02 -5.44 28.42
CA THR A 154 1.41 -5.49 28.70
C THR A 154 2.08 -4.14 28.94
N VAL A 155 1.73 -3.03 28.27
CA VAL A 155 2.30 -1.71 28.65
C VAL A 155 1.79 -1.29 30.03
N ALA A 156 0.51 -1.50 30.30
CA ALA A 156 -0.09 -1.23 31.60
C ALA A 156 0.45 -2.19 32.69
N LEU A 157 0.68 -3.46 32.37
CA LEU A 157 1.22 -4.50 33.26
C LEU A 157 2.71 -4.29 33.51
N LEU A 158 3.47 -3.83 32.50
CA LEU A 158 4.85 -3.42 32.64
C LEU A 158 4.94 -2.19 33.56
N GLY A 159 4.06 -1.19 33.35
CA GLY A 159 3.94 -0.04 34.24
C GLY A 159 3.59 -0.43 35.68
N LEU A 160 2.63 -1.34 35.87
CA LEU A 160 2.20 -1.83 37.18
C LEU A 160 3.28 -2.67 37.87
N SER A 161 4.04 -3.49 37.15
CA SER A 161 5.14 -4.28 37.71
C SER A 161 6.33 -3.41 38.12
N VAL A 162 6.67 -2.38 37.34
CA VAL A 162 7.68 -1.37 37.71
C VAL A 162 7.23 -0.55 38.92
N ALA A 163 5.97 -0.12 38.97
CA ALA A 163 5.43 0.57 40.13
C ALA A 163 5.47 -0.30 41.40
N GLY A 164 5.07 -1.58 41.31
CA GLY A 164 5.14 -2.54 42.41
C GLY A 164 6.56 -2.75 42.96
N LEU A 165 7.56 -2.82 42.07
CA LEU A 165 8.98 -2.91 42.44
C LEU A 165 9.50 -1.62 43.11
N GLY A 166 8.95 -0.45 42.77
CA GLY A 166 9.28 0.82 43.40
C GLY A 166 8.81 0.91 44.86
N PHE A 167 7.61 0.38 45.16
CA PHE A 167 7.05 0.42 46.51
C PHE A 167 7.64 -0.65 47.45
N SER A 168 8.07 -1.80 46.93
CA SER A 168 8.65 -2.88 47.76
C SER A 168 10.01 -2.52 48.37
N ARG A 169 10.78 -1.60 47.75
CA ARG A 169 12.09 -1.15 48.27
C ARG A 169 12.01 -0.22 49.49
N ARG A 170 10.86 0.39 49.79
CA ARG A 170 10.73 1.36 50.90
C ARG A 170 10.47 0.73 52.28
N LYS A 171 10.24 -0.59 52.35
CA LYS A 171 9.90 -1.29 53.61
C LYS A 171 11.08 -1.99 54.29
N ALA A 172 12.29 -1.87 53.76
CA ALA A 172 13.49 -2.56 54.25
C ALA A 172 14.53 -1.62 54.91
N ALA A 173 14.11 -0.45 55.39
CA ALA A 173 14.94 0.48 56.18
C ALA A 173 14.30 0.71 57.55
#